data_AF-A0A9D8AH34-F1
#
_entry.id   AF-A0A9D8AH34-F1
#
_cell.length_a   1.000
_cell.length_b   1.000
_cell.length_c   1.000
_cell.angle_alpha   90.00
_cell.angle_beta   90.00
_cell.angle_gamma   90.00
#
_symmetry.space_group_name_H-M   'P 1'
#
loop_
_entity.id
_entity.type
_entity.pdbx_description
1 polymer ?
#
loop_
_entity_poly.entity_id
_entity_poly.type
_entity_poly.pdbx_seq_one_letter_code
_entity_poly.pdbx_strand_id
1 'polypeptide(L)' 'FTCGCVEKDGQLLVYYGAADTVIGVAYADMKDVLGLF' A
#
# COMPACT_ATOMS: atom_id res chain seq x y z
N PHE A 1 -6.10 6.68 -6.17
CA PHE A 1 -7.37 6.26 -5.53
C PHE A 1 -7.16 4.88 -4.93
N THR A 2 -6.92 4.78 -3.61
CA THR A 2 -6.58 3.51 -2.95
C THR A 2 -7.86 2.76 -2.55
N CYS A 3 -7.98 1.48 -2.91
CA CYS A 3 -9.19 0.69 -2.61
C CYS A 3 -8.94 -0.51 -1.69
N GLY A 4 -7.68 -0.81 -1.37
CA GLY A 4 -7.35 -1.93 -0.51
C GLY A 4 -5.86 -2.05 -0.28
N CYS A 5 -5.53 -2.76 0.79
CA CYS A 5 -4.18 -3.17 1.09
C CYS A 5 -4.17 -4.60 1.63
N VAL A 6 -3.01 -5.24 1.52
CA VAL A 6 -2.73 -6.55 2.12
C VAL A 6 -1.50 -6.37 3.00
N GLU A 7 -1.61 -6.76 4.26
CA GLU A 7 -0.44 -6.97 5.11
C GLU A 7 0.09 -8.38 4.82
N LYS A 8 1.39 -8.47 4.56
CA LYS A 8 2.08 -9.73 4.34
C LYS A 8 3.52 -9.63 4.82
N ASP A 9 3.88 -10.51 5.74
CA ASP A 9 5.25 -10.67 6.25
C ASP A 9 5.84 -9.36 6.80
N GLY A 10 5.01 -8.50 7.41
CA GLY A 10 5.42 -7.19 7.94
C GLY A 10 5.47 -6.08 6.90
N GLN A 11 5.15 -6.36 5.63
CA GLN A 11 5.02 -5.37 4.57
C GLN A 11 3.56 -5.03 4.29
N LEU A 12 3.29 -3.73 4.11
CA LEU A 12 2.01 -3.23 3.65
C LEU A 12 2.04 -3.09 2.13
N LEU A 13 1.24 -3.86 1.41
CA LEU A 13 1.06 -3.72 -0.03
C LEU A 13 -0.23 -2.94 -0.29
N VAL A 14 -0.13 -1.74 -0.84
CA VAL A 14 -1.28 -0.86 -1.12
C VAL A 14 -1.57 -0.88 -2.61
N TYR A 15 -2.78 -1.34 -2.98
CA TYR A 15 -3.26 -1.35 -4.35
C TYR A 15 -4.07 -0.08 -4.62
N TYR A 16 -3.73 0.61 -5.70
CA TYR A 16 -4.35 1.88 -6.04
C TYR A 16 -4.63 2.01 -7.53
N GLY A 17 -5.77 2.62 -7.86
CA GLY A 17 -6.06 3.07 -9.22
C GLY A 17 -5.12 4.22 -9.60
N ALA A 18 -4.50 4.10 -10.77
CA ALA A 18 -3.61 5.09 -11.37
C ALA A 18 -4.20 5.59 -12.69
N ALA A 19 -4.52 6.89 -12.74
CA ALA A 19 -5.15 7.56 -13.88
C ALA A 19 -6.34 6.80 -14.47
N ASP A 20 -7.16 6.17 -13.61
CA ASP A 20 -8.39 5.42 -13.93
C ASP A 20 -8.27 4.35 -15.03
N THR A 21 -7.04 3.94 -15.35
CA THR A 21 -6.74 3.09 -16.51
C THR A 21 -5.97 1.84 -16.12
N VAL A 22 -5.20 1.91 -15.02
CA VAL A 22 -4.41 0.79 -14.51
C VAL A 22 -4.46 0.73 -12.98
N ILE A 23 -4.04 -0.41 -12.44
CA ILE A 23 -3.82 -0.60 -11.00
C ILE A 23 -2.32 -0.67 -10.76
N GLY A 24 -1.83 0.20 -9.86
CA GLY A 24 -0.48 0.15 -9.31
C GLY A 24 -0.44 -0.51 -7.94
N VAL A 25 0.74 -0.96 -7.53
CA VAL A 25 1.02 -1.43 -6.17
C VAL A 25 2.25 -0.72 -5.63
N ALA A 26 2.13 -0.20 -4.41
CA ALA A 26 3.24 0.30 -3.62
C ALA A 26 3.42 -0.57 -2.37
N TYR A 27 4.66 -0.68 -1.87
CA TYR A 27 4.95 -1.41 -0.63
C TYR A 27 5.72 -0.54 0.35
N ALA A 28 5.51 -0.78 1.64
CA ALA A 28 6.27 -0.18 2.73
C ALA A 28 6.35 -1.15 3.93
N ASP A 29 7.38 -1.01 4.75
CA ASP A 29 7.46 -1.75 6.01
C ASP A 29 6.43 -1.21 7.02
N MET A 30 5.66 -2.10 7.64
CA MET A 30 4.62 -1.73 8.62
C MET A 30 5.19 -0.95 9.81
N LYS A 31 6.41 -1.27 10.23
CA LYS A 31 7.10 -0.58 11.33
C LYS A 31 7.37 0.88 11.01
N ASP A 32 7.80 1.15 9.77
CA ASP A 32 8.09 2.50 9.33
C ASP A 32 6.80 3.32 9.24
N VAL A 33 5.73 2.73 8.69
CA VAL A 33 4.41 3.38 8.59
C VAL A 33 3.83 3.69 9.97
N LEU A 34 3.90 2.74 10.92
CA LEU A 34 3.40 2.95 12.28
C LEU A 34 4.25 3.95 13.07
N GLY A 35 5.56 4.04 12.78
CA GLY A 35 6.46 5.01 13.41
C GLY A 35 6.27 6.46 12.93
N LEU A 36 5.37 6.72 11.98
CA LEU A 36 5.02 8.06 11.51
C LEU A 36 4.07 8.82 12.46
N PHE A 37 3.47 8.14 13.44
CA PHE A 37 2.51 8.69 14.41
C PHE A 37 3.00 8.45 15.83
#